data_AF-A0A7V8ZEL0-F1
#
_entry.id   AF-A0A7V8ZEL0-F1
#
_cell.length_a   1.000
_cell.length_b   1.000
_cell.length_c   1.000
_cell.angle_alpha   90.00
_cell.angle_beta   90.00
_cell.angle_gamma   90.00
#
_symmetry.space_group_name_H-M   'P 1'
#
loop_
_entity.id
_entity.type
_entity.pdbx_description
1 polymer ?
#
loop_
_entity_poly.entity_id
_entity_poly.type
_entity_poly.pdbx_seq_one_letter_code
_entity_poly.pdbx_strand_id
1 'polypeptide(L)'
;MKLDKSCALFFGTKIDSKLREALSQCKPGERKYFDGSSEEFLRILEVDEEKWLGKVINPGPSVTEVDDIQRNIVSILRRVAPNGRVSAQSIKIFTLQGAKAAEDIKPDEADELEPSQSGPYIDMRF
;
A
#
# COMPACT_ATOMS: atom_id res chain seq x y z
N MET A 1 -24.81 -9.89 8.48
CA MET A 1 -23.36 -9.57 8.38
C MET A 1 -23.15 -8.75 7.11
N LYS A 2 -22.26 -7.76 7.13
CA LYS A 2 -21.96 -6.89 5.96
C LYS A 2 -20.45 -6.85 5.74
N LEU A 3 -20.03 -6.84 4.48
CA LEU A 3 -18.62 -6.67 4.11
C LEU A 3 -18.28 -5.17 4.17
N ASP A 4 -17.21 -4.82 4.90
CA ASP A 4 -16.67 -3.47 4.92
C ASP A 4 -15.55 -3.37 3.88
N LYS A 5 -15.77 -2.54 2.86
CA LYS A 5 -14.81 -2.26 1.78
C LYS A 5 -14.21 -0.86 1.89
N SER A 6 -14.38 -0.18 3.02
CA SER A 6 -13.94 1.21 3.21
C SER A 6 -12.72 1.32 4.12
N CYS A 7 -12.52 0.34 5.01
CA CYS A 7 -11.45 0.35 5.99
C CYS A 7 -10.11 -0.10 5.38
N ALA A 8 -9.12 0.79 5.38
CA ALA A 8 -7.77 0.44 4.96
C ALA A 8 -7.15 -0.62 5.88
N LEU A 9 -6.26 -1.42 5.31
CA LEU A 9 -5.48 -2.42 6.02
C LEU A 9 -4.08 -1.91 6.31
N PHE A 10 -3.49 -2.38 7.40
CA PHE A 10 -2.09 -2.13 7.75
C PHE A 10 -1.34 -3.44 7.88
N PHE A 11 -0.34 -3.63 7.02
CA PHE A 11 0.55 -4.77 7.03
C PHE A 11 1.84 -4.37 7.71
N GLY A 12 2.10 -4.88 8.91
CA GLY A 12 3.25 -4.42 9.68
C GLY A 12 3.80 -5.41 10.69
N THR A 13 4.94 -5.06 11.25
CA THR A 13 5.59 -5.78 12.34
C THR A 13 5.82 -4.85 13.52
N LYS A 14 5.85 -5.40 14.72
CA LYS A 14 6.13 -4.64 15.94
C LYS A 14 7.61 -4.25 15.95
N ILE A 15 7.89 -2.99 16.30
CA ILE A 15 9.25 -2.49 16.44
C ILE A 15 9.81 -2.94 17.79
N ASP A 16 10.57 -4.02 17.75
CA ASP A 16 11.35 -4.50 18.89
C ASP A 16 12.63 -3.66 19.10
N SER A 17 13.39 -3.97 20.16
CA SER A 17 14.62 -3.25 20.49
C SER A 17 15.68 -3.34 19.38
N LYS A 18 15.78 -4.48 18.70
CA LYS A 18 16.79 -4.71 17.65
C LYS A 18 16.45 -3.95 16.38
N LEU A 19 15.19 -3.98 15.96
CA LEU A 19 14.70 -3.23 14.81
C LEU A 19 14.77 -1.73 15.08
N ARG A 20 14.47 -1.29 16.30
CA ARG A 20 14.63 0.11 16.70
C ARG A 20 16.07 0.59 16.57
N GLU A 21 17.04 -0.18 17.06
CA GLU A 21 18.46 0.13 16.94
C GLU A 21 18.91 0.12 15.47
N ALA A 22 18.45 -0.86 14.68
CA ALA A 22 18.76 -0.92 13.26
C ALA A 22 18.20 0.28 12.48
N LEU A 23 16.99 0.74 12.82
CA LEU A 23 16.37 1.93 12.22
C LEU A 23 17.07 3.23 12.64
N SER A 24 17.58 3.32 13.88
CA SER A 24 18.30 4.52 14.33
C SER A 24 19.63 4.71 13.59
N GLN A 25 20.24 3.61 13.13
CA GLN A 25 21.44 3.58 12.30
C GLN A 25 21.15 3.75 10.79
N CYS A 26 19.89 3.96 10.40
CA CYS A 26 19.53 4.13 9.00
C CYS A 26 20.18 5.38 8.40
N LYS A 27 20.68 5.25 7.16
CA LYS A 27 21.29 6.34 6.41
C LYS A 27 20.29 7.49 6.21
N PRO A 28 20.70 8.76 6.29
CA PRO A 28 19.79 9.91 6.15
C PRO A 28 18.94 9.86 4.87
N GLY A 29 19.51 9.45 3.73
CA GLY A 29 18.79 9.36 2.46
C GLY A 29 17.78 8.21 2.33
N GLU A 30 17.77 7.27 3.27
CA GLU A 30 16.88 6.10 3.26
C GLU A 30 15.71 6.24 4.24
N ARG A 31 15.67 7.30 5.06
CA ARG A 31 14.56 7.57 5.97
C ARG A 31 13.21 7.74 5.26
N LYS A 32 13.23 8.26 4.03
CA LYS A 32 12.04 8.39 3.16
C LYS A 32 11.28 7.08 2.90
N TYR A 33 11.92 5.93 3.14
CA TYR A 33 11.30 4.62 2.96
C TYR A 33 10.50 4.15 4.18
N PHE A 34 10.54 4.86 5.30
CA PHE A 34 9.77 4.52 6.50
C PHE A 34 9.24 5.71 7.31
N ASP A 35 9.50 6.95 6.88
CA ASP A 35 9.06 8.17 7.57
C ASP A 35 7.60 8.55 7.29
N GLY A 36 6.90 7.80 6.43
CA GLY A 36 5.51 8.05 6.06
C GLY A 36 5.30 9.14 5.02
N SER A 37 6.37 9.66 4.40
CA SER A 37 6.27 10.68 3.34
C SER A 37 5.58 10.18 2.06
N SER A 38 5.52 8.87 1.85
CA SER A 38 4.88 8.24 0.70
C SER A 38 4.01 7.07 1.15
N GLU A 39 2.88 6.87 0.47
CA GLU A 39 2.01 5.71 0.64
C GLU A 39 2.61 4.44 0.03
N GLU A 40 3.57 4.58 -0.88
CA GLU A 40 4.27 3.45 -1.50
C GLU A 40 5.24 2.76 -0.53
N PHE A 41 5.65 3.46 0.52
CA PHE A 41 6.68 3.00 1.45
C PHE A 41 6.12 2.71 2.84
N LEU A 42 7.01 2.30 3.75
CA LEU A 42 6.63 1.99 5.11
C LEU A 42 6.34 3.29 5.88
N ARG A 43 5.62 3.13 6.99
CA ARG A 43 5.42 4.16 8.00
C ARG A 43 5.43 3.54 9.39
N ILE A 44 5.83 4.36 10.35
CA ILE A 44 5.74 4.01 11.76
C ILE A 44 4.39 4.48 12.28
N LEU A 45 3.62 3.57 12.87
CA LEU A 45 2.40 3.87 13.60
C LEU A 45 2.62 3.58 15.08
N GLU A 46 2.11 4.47 15.94
CA GLU A 46 2.11 4.27 17.38
C GLU A 46 0.68 3.92 17.80
N VAL A 47 0.53 2.78 18.47
CA VAL A 47 -0.75 2.29 18.99
C VAL A 47 -0.51 1.92 20.44
N ASP A 48 -1.21 2.63 21.33
CA ASP A 48 -1.00 2.58 22.78
C ASP A 48 0.47 2.87 23.15
N GLU A 49 1.21 1.84 23.58
CA GLU A 49 2.64 1.90 23.94
C GLU A 49 3.53 1.12 22.95
N GLU A 50 2.94 0.62 21.87
CA GLU A 50 3.64 -0.16 20.85
C GLU A 50 3.89 0.67 19.60
N LYS A 51 5.11 0.58 19.08
CA LYS A 51 5.43 1.11 17.76
C LYS A 51 5.40 -0.01 16.74
N TRP A 52 4.74 0.24 15.63
CA TRP A 52 4.57 -0.69 14.52
C TRP A 52 5.17 -0.07 13.26
N LEU A 53 5.84 -0.88 12.45
CA LEU A 53 6.40 -0.47 11.16
C LEU A 53 5.75 -1.30 10.06
N GLY A 54 5.17 -0.64 9.07
CA GLY A 54 4.39 -1.33 8.05
C GLY A 54 3.88 -0.44 6.93
N LYS A 55 3.06 -1.03 6.06
CA LYS A 55 2.48 -0.38 4.88
C LYS A 55 0.96 -0.34 5.00
N VAL A 56 0.36 0.76 4.55
CA VAL A 56 -1.09 0.92 4.43
C VAL A 56 -1.52 0.41 3.05
N ILE A 57 -2.57 -0.41 3.01
CA ILE A 57 -3.06 -1.09 1.81
C ILE A 57 -4.56 -0.86 1.72
N ASN A 58 -5.06 -0.65 0.50
CA ASN A 58 -6.49 -0.52 0.25
C ASN A 58 -7.24 -1.82 0.62
N PRO A 59 -8.51 -1.70 1.03
CA PRO A 59 -9.32 -2.85 1.45
C PRO A 59 -9.45 -3.90 0.35
N GLY A 60 -9.46 -5.17 0.76
CA GLY A 60 -9.73 -6.30 -0.12
C GLY A 60 -8.59 -6.68 -1.07
N PRO A 61 -7.31 -6.75 -0.63
CA PRO A 61 -6.26 -7.32 -1.47
C PRO A 61 -6.58 -8.79 -1.79
N SER A 62 -6.22 -9.21 -3.00
CA SER A 62 -6.23 -10.61 -3.39
C SER A 62 -5.20 -11.42 -2.57
N VAL A 63 -5.41 -12.73 -2.49
CA VAL A 63 -4.49 -13.63 -1.75
C VAL A 63 -3.06 -13.58 -2.32
N THR A 64 -2.93 -13.42 -3.64
CA THR A 64 -1.63 -13.26 -4.30
C THR A 64 -0.93 -11.95 -3.92
N GLU A 65 -1.68 -10.85 -3.82
CA GLU A 65 -1.13 -9.56 -3.42
C GLU A 65 -0.63 -9.56 -1.98
N VAL A 66 -1.23 -10.34 -1.08
CA VAL A 66 -0.75 -10.48 0.30
C VAL A 66 0.71 -10.93 0.34
N ASP A 67 1.08 -11.92 -0.46
CA ASP A 67 2.46 -12.41 -0.54
C ASP A 67 3.41 -11.38 -1.16
N ASP A 68 2.95 -10.64 -2.17
CA ASP A 68 3.71 -9.54 -2.78
C ASP A 68 3.96 -8.40 -1.80
N ILE A 69 2.94 -8.00 -1.03
CA ILE A 69 3.03 -6.98 0.01
C ILE A 69 4.03 -7.41 1.08
N GLN A 70 3.99 -8.66 1.54
CA GLN A 70 4.96 -9.18 2.50
C GLN A 70 6.40 -9.11 1.95
N ARG A 71 6.63 -9.55 0.71
CA ARG A 71 7.95 -9.47 0.05
C ARG A 71 8.42 -8.03 -0.07
N ASN A 72 7.53 -7.11 -0.42
CA ASN A 72 7.80 -5.67 -0.54
C ASN A 72 8.22 -5.08 0.81
N ILE A 73 7.49 -5.36 1.89
CA ILE A 73 7.83 -4.87 3.23
C ILE A 73 9.20 -5.40 3.65
N VAL A 74 9.46 -6.70 3.47
CA VAL A 74 10.73 -7.32 3.85
C VAL A 74 11.89 -6.76 3.03
N SER A 75 11.71 -6.50 1.73
CA SER A 75 12.76 -5.94 0.88
C SER A 75 13.13 -4.50 1.29
N ILE A 76 12.13 -3.67 1.64
CA ILE A 76 12.36 -2.33 2.17
C ILE A 76 13.07 -2.41 3.53
N LEU A 77 12.62 -3.28 4.44
CA LEU A 77 13.25 -3.47 5.75
C LEU A 77 14.71 -3.89 5.64
N ARG A 78 15.04 -4.80 4.73
CA ARG A 78 16.44 -5.21 4.48
C ARG A 78 17.30 -4.05 3.98
N ARG A 79 16.70 -3.08 3.29
CA ARG A 79 17.39 -1.88 2.82
C ARG A 79 17.65 -0.90 3.98
N VAL A 80 16.61 -0.57 4.73
CA VAL A 80 16.67 0.51 5.75
C VAL A 80 17.22 0.05 7.10
N ALA A 81 17.05 -1.23 7.44
CA ALA A 81 17.39 -1.84 8.72
C ALA A 81 17.94 -3.27 8.51
N PRO A 82 19.09 -3.44 7.82
CA PRO A 82 19.62 -4.76 7.46
C PRO A 82 19.87 -5.69 8.66
N ASN A 83 20.19 -5.11 9.83
CA ASN A 83 20.47 -5.84 11.06
C ASN A 83 19.20 -6.22 11.86
N GLY A 84 18.04 -5.64 11.54
CA GLY A 84 16.78 -5.84 12.27
C GLY A 84 16.05 -7.15 11.97
N ARG A 85 16.52 -7.94 10.99
CA ARG A 85 16.01 -9.25 10.53
C ARG A 85 14.51 -9.50 10.82
N VAL A 86 13.65 -9.06 9.91
CA VAL A 86 12.20 -9.33 9.96
C VAL A 86 11.83 -10.45 8.98
N SER A 87 11.02 -11.41 9.44
CA SER A 87 10.49 -12.50 8.60
C SER A 87 9.16 -12.08 7.97
N ALA A 88 8.90 -12.51 6.73
CA ALA A 88 7.58 -12.33 6.09
C ALA A 88 6.44 -12.91 6.95
N GLN A 89 6.70 -14.05 7.62
CA GLN A 89 5.73 -14.71 8.51
C GLN A 89 5.44 -13.93 9.79
N SER A 90 6.25 -12.93 10.14
CA SER A 90 6.05 -12.06 11.31
C SER A 90 5.22 -10.82 10.99
N ILE A 91 4.86 -10.60 9.72
CA ILE A 91 3.99 -9.51 9.29
C ILE A 91 2.54 -9.84 9.69
N LYS A 92 1.90 -8.91 10.39
CA LYS A 92 0.50 -8.99 10.81
C LYS A 92 -0.33 -8.00 10.01
N ILE A 93 -1.61 -8.32 9.86
CA ILE A 93 -2.59 -7.49 9.15
C ILE A 93 -3.57 -6.93 10.18
N PHE A 94 -3.74 -5.62 10.18
CA PHE A 94 -4.68 -4.89 11.02
C PHE A 94 -5.61 -4.05 10.17
N THR A 95 -6.75 -3.65 10.74
CA THR A 95 -7.61 -2.61 10.17
C THR A 95 -7.20 -1.25 10.73
N LEU A 96 -7.23 -0.21 9.90
CA LEU A 96 -7.03 1.17 10.34
C LEU A 96 -8.37 1.87 10.50
N GLN A 97 -8.79 2.08 11.75
CA GLN A 97 -9.99 2.88 12.04
C GLN A 97 -9.71 4.36 11.77
N GLY A 98 -10.56 5.02 10.99
CA GLY A 98 -10.48 6.46 10.71
C GLY A 98 -9.58 6.85 9.53
N ALA A 99 -8.75 5.95 9.00
CA ALA A 99 -8.12 6.13 7.70
C ALA A 99 -9.09 5.57 6.63
N LYS A 100 -9.79 6.47 5.93
CA LYS A 100 -10.36 6.08 4.64
C LYS A 100 -9.21 5.58 3.78
N ALA A 101 -9.38 4.44 3.11
CA ALA A 101 -8.54 4.10 1.97
C ALA A 101 -8.41 5.36 1.09
N ALA A 102 -7.21 5.66 0.60
CA ALA A 102 -7.06 6.71 -0.41
C ALA A 102 -8.13 6.43 -1.47
N GLU A 103 -9.04 7.38 -1.68
CA GLU A 103 -10.14 7.21 -2.62
C GLU A 103 -9.50 7.00 -3.99
N ASP A 104 -9.34 5.73 -4.39
CA ASP A 104 -8.81 5.38 -5.70
C ASP A 104 -9.71 6.05 -6.75
N ILE A 105 -9.05 6.83 -7.60
CA ILE A 105 -9.57 7.38 -8.84
C ILE A 105 -10.37 6.27 -9.51
N LYS A 106 -11.68 6.50 -9.70
CA LYS A 106 -12.55 5.59 -10.45
C LYS A 106 -11.86 5.27 -11.79
N PRO A 107 -11.80 4.00 -12.23
CA PRO A 107 -11.67 3.77 -13.65
C PRO A 107 -12.90 4.43 -14.28
N ASP A 108 -12.69 5.37 -15.20
CA ASP A 108 -13.76 5.95 -16.01
C ASP A 108 -14.63 4.79 -16.52
N GLU A 109 -15.85 4.69 -15.99
CA GLU A 109 -16.92 3.99 -16.67
C GLU A 109 -17.05 4.72 -18.00
N ALA A 110 -16.59 4.07 -19.08
CA ALA A 110 -16.75 4.56 -20.43
C ALA A 110 -18.25 4.78 -20.66
N ASP A 111 -18.64 6.04 -20.64
CA ASP A 111 -19.99 6.50 -20.93
C ASP A 111 -20.43 5.92 -22.28
N GLU A 112 -21.52 5.16 -22.25
CA GLU A 112 -22.27 4.76 -23.43
C GLU A 112 -22.78 6.04 -24.12
N LEU A 113 -22.07 6.50 -25.15
CA LEU A 113 -22.58 7.47 -26.11
C LEU A 113 -23.09 6.73 -27.36
N GLU A 114 -24.36 6.35 -27.32
CA GLU A 114 -25.14 5.99 -28.52
C GLU A 114 -25.46 7.27 -29.36
N PRO A 115 -25.81 7.12 -30.64
CA PRO A 115 -25.14 7.80 -31.75
C PRO A 115 -25.84 9.08 -32.19
N SER A 116 -25.08 10.06 -32.68
CA SER A 116 -25.68 11.10 -33.52
C SER A 116 -24.72 11.67 -34.58
N GLN A 117 -25.22 11.57 -35.82
CA GLN A 117 -25.07 12.50 -36.94
C GLN A 117 -23.78 12.47 -37.82
N SER A 118 -23.92 11.70 -38.91
CA SER A 118 -23.91 12.18 -40.30
C SER A 118 -22.76 13.11 -40.76
N GLY A 119 -21.74 12.51 -41.39
CA GLY A 119 -20.74 13.16 -42.25
C GLY A 119 -20.46 12.29 -43.50
N PRO A 120 -20.04 12.86 -44.63
CA PRO A 120 -20.52 12.48 -45.96
C PRO A 120 -19.86 11.23 -46.55
N TYR A 121 -20.65 10.46 -47.31
CA TYR A 121 -20.20 9.35 -48.14
C TYR A 121 -19.15 9.82 -49.16
N ILE A 122 -17.96 9.22 -49.12
CA ILE A 122 -17.10 9.12 -50.31
C ILE A 122 -17.48 7.81 -51.01
N ASP A 123 -18.26 7.95 -52.06
CA ASP A 123 -18.62 6.88 -53.01
C ASP A 123 -17.40 6.66 -53.94
N MET A 124 -16.60 5.62 -53.66
CA MET A 124 -15.57 5.16 -54.60
C MET A 124 -16.16 4.03 -55.45
N ARG A 125 -16.93 4.43 -56.46
CA ARG A 125 -17.04 3.70 -57.72
C ARG A 125 -16.03 4.30 -58.68
N PHE A 126 -15.03 3.51 -59.08
CA PHE A 126 -14.55 3.37 -60.46
C PHE A 126 -13.77 2.06 -60.58
#